data_AF-A0ABD3WQZ4-F1
#
_entry.id   AF-A0ABD3WQZ4-F1
#
_cell.length_a   1.000
_cell.length_b   1.000
_cell.length_c   1.000
_cell.angle_alpha   90.00
_cell.angle_beta   90.00
_cell.angle_gamma   90.00
#
_symmetry.space_group_name_H-M   'P 1'
#
loop_
_entity.id
_entity.type
_entity.pdbx_description
1 polymer ?
#
loop_
_entity_poly.entity_id
_entity_poly.type
_entity_poly.pdbx_seq_one_letter_code
_entity_poly.pdbx_strand_id
1 'polypeptide(L)'
;MKKYYDHKIAFNMYEPGTSVWIHNPKFKRGLNKKLQRNWCGPYTVTHKLNDVIYRVQETPRSKPKIVHHDKMKPYVGRNAPTWFRC
;
A
#
# COMPACT_ATOMS: atom_id res chain seq x y z
N MET A 1 19.80 7.49 23.12
CA MET A 1 20.01 6.40 22.15
C MET A 1 18.71 6.17 21.38
N LYS A 2 18.55 6.81 20.21
CA LYS A 2 17.31 6.77 19.41
C LYS A 2 17.57 7.05 17.92
N LYS A 3 18.83 7.01 17.49
CA LYS A 3 19.24 7.31 16.11
C LYS A 3 19.25 6.04 15.26
N TYR A 4 19.54 4.86 15.81
CA TYR A 4 19.69 3.63 15.01
C TYR A 4 18.39 3.05 14.42
N TYR A 5 17.22 3.38 14.95
CA TYR A 5 15.94 2.82 14.47
C TYR A 5 15.46 3.46 13.15
N ASP A 6 15.66 4.77 12.98
CA ASP A 6 15.16 5.52 11.81
C ASP A 6 16.07 5.42 10.58
N HIS A 7 17.30 4.90 10.71
CA HIS A 7 18.28 4.86 9.60
C HIS A 7 17.88 3.92 8.44
N LYS A 8 16.88 3.04 8.62
CA LYS A 8 16.40 2.11 7.59
C LYS A 8 15.10 2.54 6.91
N ILE A 9 14.51 3.65 7.31
CA ILE A 9 13.29 4.13 6.66
C ILE A 9 13.70 4.81 5.37
N ALA A 10 13.82 4.04 4.30
CA ALA A 10 13.81 4.58 2.95
C ALA A 10 12.43 5.22 2.75
N PHE A 11 12.34 6.53 3.01
CA PHE A 11 11.18 7.34 2.68
C PHE A 11 11.08 7.42 1.16
N ASN A 12 10.52 6.39 0.55
CA ASN A 12 10.01 6.49 -0.81
C ASN A 12 8.87 7.51 -0.77
N MET A 13 9.14 8.70 -1.31
CA MET A 13 8.11 9.71 -1.53
C MET A 13 7.20 9.22 -2.65
N TYR A 14 5.93 9.01 -2.35
CA TYR A 14 4.93 8.65 -3.33
C TYR A 14 4.20 9.89 -3.81
N GLU A 15 4.25 10.15 -5.10
CA GLU A 15 3.48 11.23 -5.72
C GLU A 15 2.03 10.78 -6.00
N PRO A 16 1.05 11.69 -5.93
CA PRO A 16 -0.31 11.38 -6.35
C PRO A 16 -0.32 10.92 -7.82
N GLY A 17 -1.02 9.83 -8.10
CA GLY A 17 -1.03 9.15 -9.41
C GLY A 17 -0.12 7.92 -9.49
N THR A 18 0.80 7.74 -8.53
CA THR A 18 1.64 6.54 -8.49
C THR A 18 0.84 5.31 -8.04
N SER A 19 1.19 4.15 -8.61
CA SER A 19 0.64 2.86 -8.20
C SER A 19 1.46 2.27 -7.06
N VAL A 20 0.78 1.77 -6.03
CA VAL A 20 1.38 1.18 -4.83
C VAL A 20 0.64 -0.09 -4.43
N TRP A 21 1.37 -1.07 -3.89
CA TRP A 21 0.81 -2.22 -3.21
C TRP A 21 0.51 -1.86 -1.75
N ILE A 22 -0.56 -2.42 -1.19
CA ILE A 22 -0.94 -2.21 0.21
C ILE A 22 -0.92 -3.53 0.99
N HIS A 23 -0.28 -3.53 2.15
CA HIS A 23 -0.34 -4.64 3.09
C HIS A 23 -1.69 -4.65 3.82
N ASN A 24 -2.49 -5.69 3.56
CA ASN A 24 -3.78 -5.90 4.20
C ASN A 24 -3.72 -7.17 5.07
N PRO A 25 -3.61 -7.06 6.40
CA PRO A 25 -3.57 -8.22 7.29
C PRO A 25 -4.94 -8.88 7.48
N LYS A 26 -5.97 -8.50 6.72
CA LYS A 26 -7.29 -9.14 6.82
C LYS A 26 -7.25 -10.55 6.25
N PHE A 27 -7.40 -11.52 7.14
CA PHE A 27 -7.45 -12.94 6.81
C PHE A 27 -8.88 -13.34 6.43
N LYS A 28 -9.04 -14.14 5.36
CA LYS A 28 -10.31 -14.84 5.09
C LYS A 28 -10.42 -16.04 6.05
N ARG A 29 -11.56 -16.15 6.74
CA ARG A 29 -11.84 -17.24 7.68
C ARG A 29 -11.91 -18.57 6.92
N GLY A 30 -11.30 -19.64 7.46
CA GLY A 30 -11.27 -20.96 6.82
C GLY A 30 -10.09 -21.22 5.87
N LEU A 31 -9.21 -20.24 5.66
CA LEU A 31 -7.98 -20.38 4.87
C LEU A 31 -6.75 -20.29 5.77
N ASN A 32 -5.69 -21.03 5.44
CA ASN A 32 -4.44 -20.99 6.21
C ASN A 32 -3.75 -19.63 6.05
N LYS A 33 -3.50 -18.95 7.18
CA LYS A 33 -2.86 -17.62 7.24
C LYS A 33 -1.54 -17.54 6.48
N LYS A 34 -0.77 -18.64 6.45
CA LYS A 34 0.56 -18.69 5.81
C LYS A 34 0.49 -18.72 4.27
N LEU A 35 -0.62 -19.21 3.72
CA LEU A 35 -0.83 -19.32 2.27
C LEU A 35 -1.64 -18.14 1.70
N GLN A 36 -2.10 -17.22 2.57
CA GLN A 36 -2.84 -16.04 2.15
C GLN A 36 -1.91 -14.94 1.67
N ARG A 37 -2.32 -14.25 0.60
CA ARG A 37 -1.57 -13.12 0.06
C ARG A 37 -1.81 -11.89 0.92
N ASN A 38 -0.76 -11.43 1.60
CA ASN A 38 -0.84 -10.27 2.49
C ASN A 38 -0.76 -8.91 1.75
N TRP A 39 -0.27 -8.92 0.51
CA TRP A 39 -0.16 -7.72 -0.34
C TRP A 39 -1.33 -7.66 -1.32
N CYS A 40 -2.06 -6.56 -1.25
CA CYS A 40 -3.20 -6.29 -2.08
C CYS A 40 -2.88 -5.25 -3.14
N GLY A 41 -3.55 -5.44 -4.29
CA GLY A 41 -3.36 -4.91 -5.65
C GLY A 41 -2.77 -3.53 -5.87
N PRO A 42 -2.73 -3.08 -7.14
CA PRO A 42 -2.31 -1.72 -7.43
C PRO A 42 -3.39 -0.76 -6.93
N TYR A 43 -3.04 0.01 -5.91
CA TYR A 43 -3.79 1.18 -5.48
C TYR A 43 -3.11 2.42 -6.05
N THR A 44 -3.90 3.38 -6.49
CA THR A 44 -3.40 4.69 -6.90
C THR A 44 -3.37 5.62 -5.69
N VAL A 45 -2.25 6.29 -5.47
CA VAL A 45 -2.16 7.36 -4.47
C VAL A 45 -2.98 8.55 -4.97
N THR A 46 -4.00 8.96 -4.21
CA THR A 46 -4.82 10.13 -4.56
C THR A 46 -4.24 11.40 -3.94
N HIS A 47 -3.79 11.31 -2.69
CA HIS A 47 -3.34 12.48 -1.93
C HIS A 47 -2.32 12.09 -0.85
N LYS A 48 -1.28 12.91 -0.67
CA LYS A 48 -0.33 12.80 0.43
C LYS A 48 -0.84 13.65 1.60
N LEU A 49 -1.29 13.00 2.68
CA LEU A 49 -1.79 13.71 3.87
C LEU A 49 -0.62 14.22 4.72
N ASN A 50 0.37 13.36 4.94
CA ASN A 50 1.61 13.65 5.66
C ASN A 50 2.77 12.87 4.98
N ASP A 51 4.01 13.06 5.43
CA ASP A 51 5.15 12.26 4.95
C ASP A 51 5.00 10.75 5.17
N VAL A 52 4.23 10.39 6.19
CA VAL A 52 4.05 9.01 6.63
C VAL A 52 2.66 8.47 6.27
N ILE A 53 1.67 9.34 6.04
CA ILE A 53 0.27 8.94 5.84
C ILE A 53 -0.20 9.38 4.46
N TYR A 54 -0.73 8.42 3.71
CA TYR A 54 -1.18 8.61 2.34
C TYR A 54 -2.61 8.15 2.17
N ARG A 55 -3.32 8.79 1.25
CA ARG A 55 -4.68 8.44 0.84
C ARG A 55 -4.62 7.75 -0.52
N VAL A 56 -5.21 6.57 -0.58
CA VAL A 56 -5.08 5.64 -1.71
C VAL A 56 -6.44 5.12 -2.15
N GLN A 57 -6.59 4.84 -3.44
CA GLN A 57 -7.82 4.36 -4.06
C GLN A 57 -7.52 3.20 -5.01
N GLU A 58 -8.35 2.15 -4.95
CA GLU A 58 -8.22 0.99 -5.84
C GLU A 58 -8.74 1.31 -7.24
N THR A 59 -9.86 2.03 -7.30
CA THR A 59 -10.50 2.50 -8.52
C THR A 59 -11.13 3.87 -8.24
N PRO A 60 -11.38 4.72 -9.26
CA PRO A 60 -11.96 6.04 -9.06
C PRO A 60 -13.32 6.03 -8.35
N ARG A 61 -14.07 4.92 -8.46
CA ARG A 61 -15.38 4.73 -7.79
C ARG A 61 -15.27 4.12 -6.39
N SER A 62 -14.10 3.63 -6.00
CA SER A 62 -13.92 2.97 -4.70
C SER A 62 -13.68 3.97 -3.58
N LYS A 63 -14.11 3.60 -2.37
CA LYS A 63 -13.86 4.39 -1.17
C LYS A 63 -12.35 4.55 -0.96
N PRO A 64 -11.86 5.79 -0.77
CA PRO A 64 -10.46 6.02 -0.43
C PRO A 64 -10.13 5.37 0.92
N LYS A 65 -8.90 4.85 1.03
CA LYS A 65 -8.34 4.33 2.27
C LYS A 65 -7.18 5.22 2.70
N ILE A 66 -6.98 5.34 4.00
CA ILE A 66 -5.84 6.03 4.59
C ILE A 66 -4.87 4.96 5.06
N VAL A 67 -3.62 5.03 4.62
CA VAL A 67 -2.61 3.98 4.85
C VAL A 67 -1.27 4.61 5.19
N HIS A 68 -0.53 3.95 6.07
CA HIS A 68 0.80 4.34 6.52
C HIS A 68 1.88 3.86 5.53
N HIS A 69 2.96 4.63 5.36
CA HIS A 69 4.09 4.34 4.45
C HIS A 69 4.64 2.92 4.60
N ASP A 70 4.89 2.45 5.83
CA ASP A 70 5.34 1.07 6.13
C ASP A 70 4.45 -0.04 5.55
N LYS A 71 3.15 0.23 5.37
CA LYS A 71 2.19 -0.71 4.77
C LYS A 71 2.10 -0.58 3.26
N MET A 72 2.91 0.27 2.65
CA MET A 72 2.96 0.50 1.21
C MET A 72 4.23 -0.07 0.61
N LYS A 73 4.13 -0.56 -0.62
CA LYS A 73 5.28 -0.88 -1.47
C LYS A 73 5.11 -0.26 -2.84
N PRO A 74 6.18 0.25 -3.47
CA PRO A 74 6.10 0.78 -4.83
C PRO A 74 5.67 -0.35 -5.80
N TYR A 75 4.76 -0.02 -6.72
CA TYR A 75 4.38 -0.93 -7.80
C TYR A 75 5.37 -0.78 -8.97
N VAL A 76 6.11 -1.84 -9.30
CA VAL A 76 7.16 -1.82 -10.35
C VAL A 76 6.70 -2.44 -11.67
N GLY A 77 5.43 -2.24 -12.05
CA GLY A 77 4.86 -2.76 -13.30
C GLY A 77 4.42 -1.63 -14.25
N ARG A 78 4.47 -1.88 -15.56
CA ARG A 78 4.07 -0.91 -16.60
C ARG A 78 2.58 -0.58 -16.59
N ASN A 79 1.74 -1.56 -16.23
CA ASN A 79 0.29 -1.40 -16.09
C ASN A 79 -0.15 -1.94 -14.73
N ALA A 80 -1.02 -1.23 -14.04
CA ALA A 80 -1.77 -1.75 -12.90
C ALA A 80 -2.79 -2.79 -13.39
N PRO A 81 -2.58 -4.10 -13.17
CA PRO A 81 -3.51 -5.12 -13.60
C PRO A 81 -4.83 -5.00 -12.82
N THR A 82 -5.92 -4.76 -13.56
CA THR A 82 -7.27 -4.54 -13.03
C THR A 82 -7.89 -5.75 -12.32
N TRP A 83 -7.28 -6.93 -12.45
CA TRP A 83 -7.74 -8.20 -11.88
C TRP A 83 -7.07 -8.58 -10.55
N PHE A 84 -6.13 -7.80 -10.02
CA PHE A 84 -5.57 -8.05 -8.69
C PHE A 84 -6.43 -7.41 -7.61
N ARG A 85 -7.46 -8.11 -7.17
CA ARG A 85 -8.27 -7.74 -6.01
C ARG A 85 -7.88 -8.54 -4.77
N CYS A 86 -8.06 -7.95 -3.58
CA CYS A 86 -8.30 -8.72 -2.36
C CYS A 86 -9.71 -9.35 -2.44
#